data_AF-A0A971H7C2-F1
#
_entry.id   AF-A0A971H7C2-F1
#
_cell.length_a   1.000
_cell.length_b   1.000
_cell.length_c   1.000
_cell.angle_alpha   90.00
_cell.angle_beta   90.00
_cell.angle_gamma   90.00
#
_symmetry.space_group_name_H-M   'P 1'
#
loop_
_entity.id
_entity.type
_entity.pdbx_description
1 polymer ?
#
loop_
_entity_poly.entity_id
_entity_poly.type
_entity_poly.pdbx_seq_one_letter_code
_entity_poly.pdbx_strand_id
1 'polypeptide(L)'
;MDEPIALTIQVLNRKGYITEFCCCGHAFGDSGEAFADPETPNCEHIIVGTYATEQLPDGSHRILFHNRPEHSAYIAFAKDSALPPAPANWYYHENSLQCDYPGDIDEFAFWETMLRSMRALYIWACHLPVAGTEQPANSENADLIFAIQSHLQSRGLQYESSIDSAIKARLKGKSYCLSEHIKGLVYSLLTNQTSWKRIVPHLTEIDNVFFQYDIDKIKATSPAYFSDALFAIKCGNRKTAAQMAALTYNIEVFERISNVYGSMDDFVTSAPAHEIVALLASSVSKYKLRQVGEALAWEYIRNVGIDGAKPDLHLRRFFGKSRIGKSNRDPATVQEVIAEVESLAKTTGLSMATIDNLIWSYCADGYGEICTATPHCTECAIRALCNRDR
;
A
#
# COMPACT_ATOMS: atom_id res chain seq x y z
N MET A 1 14.35 -14.66 21.97
CA MET A 1 13.79 -14.53 20.61
C MET A 1 13.62 -13.06 20.37
N ASP A 2 14.20 -12.53 19.30
CA ASP A 2 14.11 -11.10 19.00
C ASP A 2 12.65 -10.74 18.67
N GLU A 3 12.08 -9.79 19.42
CA GLU A 3 10.67 -9.40 19.29
C GLU A 3 10.25 -9.06 17.84
N PRO A 4 11.08 -8.39 17.01
CA PRO A 4 10.72 -8.05 15.64
C PRO A 4 10.54 -9.25 14.70
N ILE A 5 11.28 -10.35 14.92
CA ILE A 5 11.24 -11.53 14.03
C ILE A 5 10.28 -12.61 14.54
N ALA A 6 9.93 -12.58 15.83
CA ALA A 6 9.13 -13.60 16.49
C ALA A 6 7.76 -13.87 15.84
N LEU A 7 7.09 -12.82 15.35
CA LEU A 7 5.82 -12.96 14.64
C LEU A 7 5.96 -13.74 13.33
N THR A 8 7.03 -13.47 12.58
CA THR A 8 7.35 -14.20 11.34
C THR A 8 7.60 -15.67 11.66
N ILE A 9 8.43 -15.95 12.68
CA ILE A 9 8.75 -17.31 13.12
C ILE A 9 7.47 -18.08 13.50
N GLN A 10 6.55 -17.44 14.21
CA GLN A 10 5.27 -18.06 14.56
C GLN A 10 4.44 -18.42 13.32
N VAL A 11 4.38 -17.53 12.33
CA VAL A 11 3.63 -17.77 11.08
C VAL A 11 4.26 -18.90 10.28
N LEU A 12 5.59 -18.92 10.13
CA LEU A 12 6.33 -19.96 9.42
C LEU A 12 6.09 -21.34 10.03
N ASN A 13 6.27 -21.46 11.34
CA ASN A 13 6.06 -22.74 12.03
C ASN A 13 4.61 -23.22 11.96
N ARG A 14 3.62 -22.33 12.07
CA ARG A 14 2.19 -22.69 11.89
C ARG A 14 1.89 -23.22 10.49
N LYS A 15 2.66 -22.80 9.49
CA LYS A 15 2.56 -23.27 8.11
C LYS A 15 3.43 -24.48 7.82
N GLY A 16 4.16 -25.03 8.80
CA GLY A 16 4.99 -26.21 8.63
C GLY A 16 6.40 -25.94 8.12
N TYR A 17 6.83 -24.68 8.03
CA TYR A 17 8.24 -24.34 7.81
C TYR A 17 8.96 -24.33 9.15
N ILE A 18 9.65 -25.42 9.46
CA ILE A 18 10.27 -25.63 10.78
C ILE A 18 11.54 -24.80 10.90
N THR A 19 11.54 -23.86 11.84
CA THR A 19 12.68 -22.97 12.13
C THR A 19 13.47 -23.45 13.35
N GLU A 20 14.80 -23.39 13.31
CA GLU A 20 15.67 -23.82 14.41
C GLU A 20 16.26 -22.63 15.17
N PHE A 21 16.81 -21.65 14.46
CA PHE A 21 17.45 -20.47 15.04
C PHE A 21 17.09 -19.22 14.24
N CYS A 22 17.08 -18.06 14.89
CA CYS A 22 16.88 -16.79 14.20
C CYS A 22 17.55 -15.63 14.94
N CYS A 23 17.87 -14.58 14.18
CA CYS A 23 18.32 -13.28 14.68
C CYS A 23 17.79 -12.19 13.74
N CYS A 24 17.35 -11.06 14.29
CA CYS A 24 16.96 -9.90 13.47
C CYS A 24 18.11 -8.92 13.20
N GLY A 25 19.29 -9.17 13.77
CA GLY A 25 20.41 -8.23 13.86
C GLY A 25 20.21 -7.18 14.95
N HIS A 26 21.30 -6.55 15.36
CA HIS A 26 21.28 -5.54 16.42
C HIS A 26 22.38 -4.49 16.21
N ALA A 27 22.00 -3.21 16.30
CA ALA A 27 22.90 -2.07 16.08
C ALA A 27 23.98 -1.93 17.16
N PHE A 28 23.70 -2.45 18.36
CA PHE A 28 24.57 -2.30 19.52
C PHE A 28 25.13 -3.66 19.92
N GLY A 29 26.36 -3.65 20.43
CA GLY A 29 26.81 -4.76 21.23
C GLY A 29 26.07 -4.74 22.55
N ASP A 30 25.55 -5.89 22.98
CA ASP A 30 24.90 -6.03 24.28
C ASP A 30 25.76 -6.89 25.20
N SER A 31 25.56 -6.70 26.50
CA SER A 31 26.08 -7.59 27.52
C SER A 31 24.89 -8.10 28.31
N GLY A 32 24.82 -9.40 28.50
CA GLY A 32 23.72 -10.02 29.22
C GLY A 32 24.18 -11.15 30.11
N GLU A 33 23.24 -11.60 30.93
CA GLU A 33 23.37 -12.82 31.70
C GLU A 33 22.22 -13.77 31.35
N ALA A 34 22.54 -15.05 31.18
CA ALA A 34 21.58 -16.13 31.00
C ALA A 34 21.74 -17.13 32.15
N PHE A 35 20.64 -17.80 32.50
CA PHE A 35 20.63 -18.80 33.56
C PHE A 35 20.25 -20.14 32.98
N ALA A 36 20.95 -21.19 33.39
CA ALA A 36 20.67 -22.56 32.99
C ALA A 36 20.51 -23.46 34.22
N ASP A 37 19.49 -24.31 34.16
CA ASP A 37 19.16 -25.22 35.24
C ASP A 37 20.28 -26.26 35.47
N PRO A 38 20.39 -26.82 36.69
CA PRO A 38 21.41 -27.83 37.02
C PRO A 38 21.40 -29.05 36.10
N GLU A 39 20.24 -29.37 35.51
CA GLU A 39 20.04 -30.52 34.62
C GLU A 39 20.48 -30.26 33.17
N THR A 40 20.88 -29.03 32.83
CA THR A 40 21.37 -28.66 31.49
C THR A 40 22.85 -28.25 31.51
N PRO A 41 23.79 -29.15 31.89
CA PRO A 41 25.20 -28.84 31.91
C PRO A 41 25.73 -28.57 30.49
N ASN A 42 26.75 -27.71 30.40
CA ASN A 42 27.47 -27.35 29.16
C ASN A 42 26.68 -26.54 28.12
N CYS A 43 25.67 -25.75 28.49
CA CYS A 43 24.92 -24.90 27.54
C CYS A 43 25.69 -23.68 26.99
N GLU A 44 26.94 -23.45 27.43
CA GLU A 44 27.80 -22.33 27.02
C GLU A 44 28.02 -22.25 25.50
N HIS A 45 28.08 -23.40 24.82
CA HIS A 45 28.25 -23.48 23.36
C HIS A 45 27.02 -23.02 22.57
N ILE A 46 25.86 -22.86 23.24
CA ILE A 46 24.60 -22.43 22.64
C ILE A 46 24.49 -20.89 22.66
N ILE A 47 25.15 -20.24 23.62
CA ILE A 47 25.10 -18.78 23.79
C ILE A 47 26.34 -18.16 23.14
N VAL A 48 26.12 -17.54 21.98
CA VAL A 48 27.13 -16.79 21.25
C VAL A 48 27.65 -15.62 22.12
N GLY A 49 28.95 -15.33 22.03
CA GLY A 49 29.55 -14.22 22.80
C GLY A 49 29.79 -14.52 24.29
N THR A 50 29.61 -15.76 24.75
CA THR A 50 29.95 -16.16 26.12
C THR A 50 31.41 -15.86 26.43
N TYR A 51 31.65 -15.15 27.53
CA TYR A 51 33.00 -14.85 28.03
C TYR A 51 33.25 -15.36 29.45
N ALA A 52 32.20 -15.69 30.19
CA ALA A 52 32.33 -16.31 31.51
C ALA A 52 31.09 -17.16 31.84
N THR A 53 31.33 -18.23 32.60
CA THR A 53 30.28 -19.10 33.15
C THR A 53 30.57 -19.34 34.62
N GLU A 54 29.56 -19.21 35.47
CA GLU A 54 29.65 -19.33 36.91
C GLU A 54 28.60 -20.30 37.43
N GLN A 55 29.00 -21.27 38.25
CA GLN A 55 28.04 -22.12 38.95
C GLN A 55 27.51 -21.43 40.20
N LEU A 56 26.20 -21.34 40.33
CA LEU A 56 25.50 -20.74 41.46
C LEU A 56 25.33 -21.76 42.62
N PRO A 57 25.10 -21.29 43.85
CA PRO A 57 25.01 -22.17 45.03
C PRO A 57 23.88 -23.22 44.99
N ASP A 58 22.84 -22.98 44.19
CA ASP A 58 21.73 -23.90 43.97
C ASP A 58 22.01 -24.94 42.86
N GLY A 59 23.22 -24.92 42.29
CA GLY A 59 23.67 -25.81 41.23
C GLY A 59 23.33 -25.32 39.82
N SER A 60 22.60 -24.20 39.66
CA SER A 60 22.34 -23.58 38.36
C SER A 60 23.60 -22.88 37.83
N HIS A 61 23.62 -22.54 36.54
CA HIS A 61 24.74 -21.85 35.91
C HIS A 61 24.31 -20.46 35.46
N ARG A 62 25.12 -19.45 35.78
CA ARG A 62 25.03 -18.09 35.24
C ARG A 62 26.05 -17.94 34.12
N ILE A 63 25.60 -17.56 32.94
CA ILE A 63 26.41 -17.39 31.74
C ILE A 63 26.44 -15.90 31.40
N LEU A 64 27.62 -15.31 31.38
CA LEU A 64 27.85 -13.93 30.98
C LEU A 64 28.30 -13.90 29.52
N PHE A 65 27.59 -13.11 28.71
CA PHE A 65 27.87 -12.98 27.28
C PHE A 65 27.97 -11.52 26.86
N HIS A 66 28.74 -11.29 25.81
CA HIS A 66 28.87 -10.02 25.13
C HIS A 66 28.70 -10.23 23.62
N ASN A 67 27.59 -9.76 23.05
CA ASN A 67 27.40 -9.82 21.60
C ASN A 67 27.99 -8.58 20.94
N ARG A 68 28.57 -8.76 19.76
CA ARG A 68 29.00 -7.64 18.90
C ARG A 68 27.83 -7.21 18.02
N PRO A 69 27.76 -5.94 17.57
CA PRO A 69 26.76 -5.53 16.60
C PRO A 69 26.66 -6.54 15.45
N GLU A 70 25.44 -7.01 15.20
CA GLU A 70 25.15 -7.97 14.14
C GLU A 70 24.39 -7.22 13.04
N HIS A 71 25.08 -6.97 11.92
CA HIS A 71 24.53 -6.24 10.78
C HIS A 71 23.87 -7.18 9.77
N SER A 72 23.42 -8.34 10.22
CA SER A 72 22.65 -9.27 9.41
C SER A 72 21.46 -9.81 10.20
N ALA A 73 20.42 -10.22 9.48
CA ALA A 73 19.34 -11.01 10.02
C ALA A 73 19.32 -12.38 9.36
N TYR A 74 18.91 -13.40 10.10
CA TYR A 74 18.77 -14.74 9.55
C TYR A 74 17.69 -15.56 10.25
N ILE A 75 17.17 -16.54 9.51
CA ILE A 75 16.32 -17.63 10.00
C ILE A 75 16.91 -18.94 9.46
N ALA A 76 17.39 -19.79 10.35
CA ALA A 76 17.79 -21.16 10.03
C ALA A 76 16.57 -22.09 10.06
N PHE A 77 16.44 -22.91 9.02
CA PHE A 77 15.39 -23.93 8.91
C PHE A 77 15.95 -25.31 9.24
N ALA A 78 15.06 -26.26 9.57
CA ALA A 78 15.43 -27.68 9.68
C ALA A 78 15.74 -28.28 8.29
N LYS A 79 16.72 -29.20 8.24
CA LYS A 79 17.45 -29.68 7.04
C LYS A 79 16.60 -30.22 5.87
N ASP A 80 15.34 -30.55 6.11
CA ASP A 80 14.43 -31.19 5.14
C ASP A 80 13.27 -30.27 4.69
N SER A 81 13.39 -28.96 4.89
CA SER A 81 12.34 -28.01 4.49
C SER A 81 12.40 -27.70 2.99
N ALA A 82 11.29 -27.92 2.26
CA ALA A 82 11.14 -27.37 0.91
C ALA A 82 10.93 -25.85 1.01
N LEU A 83 11.99 -25.08 0.79
CA LEU A 83 11.99 -23.65 1.01
C LEU A 83 11.44 -22.88 -0.21
N PRO A 84 10.49 -21.94 -0.01
CA PRO A 84 9.92 -21.12 -1.08
C PRO A 84 10.93 -20.05 -1.55
N PRO A 85 10.66 -19.31 -2.64
CA PRO A 85 11.51 -18.19 -3.04
C PRO A 85 11.66 -17.15 -1.92
N ALA A 86 12.88 -16.62 -1.77
CA ALA A 86 13.17 -15.60 -0.78
C ALA A 86 12.43 -14.28 -1.09
N PRO A 87 11.98 -13.53 -0.06
CA PRO A 87 11.45 -12.19 -0.26
C PRO A 87 12.55 -11.23 -0.74
N ALA A 88 12.14 -10.08 -1.28
CA ALA A 88 13.09 -9.06 -1.75
C ALA A 88 14.08 -8.64 -0.65
N ASN A 89 15.36 -8.51 -1.01
CA ASN A 89 16.49 -8.22 -0.13
C ASN A 89 16.84 -9.32 0.89
N TRP A 90 16.24 -10.50 0.76
CA TRP A 90 16.65 -11.71 1.46
C TRP A 90 17.22 -12.72 0.47
N TYR A 91 18.12 -13.57 0.94
CA TYR A 91 18.74 -14.61 0.14
C TYR A 91 18.94 -15.88 0.96
N TYR A 92 19.02 -17.03 0.29
CA TYR A 92 19.34 -18.29 0.95
C TYR A 92 20.86 -18.49 1.00
N HIS A 93 21.36 -18.85 2.18
CA HIS A 93 22.68 -19.40 2.39
C HIS A 93 22.54 -20.73 3.12
N GLU A 94 22.88 -21.82 2.45
CA GLU A 94 22.58 -23.19 2.90
C GLU A 94 21.09 -23.34 3.24
N ASN A 95 20.78 -23.71 4.48
CA ASN A 95 19.41 -23.88 4.97
C ASN A 95 18.92 -22.66 5.78
N SER A 96 19.52 -21.50 5.57
CA SER A 96 19.17 -20.25 6.25
C SER A 96 18.72 -19.18 5.26
N LEU A 97 17.66 -18.46 5.60
CA LEU A 97 17.23 -17.25 4.91
C LEU A 97 17.85 -16.05 5.60
N GLN A 98 18.59 -15.21 4.87
CA GLN A 98 19.43 -14.14 5.42
C GLN A 98 19.16 -12.79 4.75
N CYS A 99 19.46 -11.70 5.46
CA CYS A 99 19.39 -10.32 4.98
C CYS A 99 20.54 -9.52 5.59
N ASP A 100 21.34 -8.88 4.75
CA ASP A 100 22.45 -8.03 5.20
C ASP A 100 21.99 -6.57 5.28
N TYR A 101 22.35 -5.91 6.37
CA TYR A 101 22.19 -4.47 6.54
C TYR A 101 23.48 -3.76 6.14
N PRO A 102 23.39 -2.53 5.58
CA PRO A 102 24.56 -1.70 5.37
C PRO A 102 25.37 -1.52 6.66
N GLY A 103 26.70 -1.64 6.57
CA GLY A 103 27.59 -1.50 7.72
C GLY A 103 27.94 -0.05 8.07
N ASP A 104 27.60 0.92 7.20
CA ASP A 104 27.97 2.33 7.28
C ASP A 104 26.77 3.28 7.49
N ILE A 105 25.72 2.78 8.14
CA ILE A 105 24.51 3.57 8.47
C ILE A 105 24.48 3.95 9.96
N ASP A 106 23.88 5.10 10.25
CA ASP A 106 23.65 5.51 11.64
C ASP A 106 22.63 4.59 12.35
N GLU A 107 22.60 4.65 13.68
CA GLU A 107 21.85 3.71 14.49
C GLU A 107 20.33 3.81 14.25
N PHE A 108 19.79 5.01 14.01
CA PHE A 108 18.37 5.17 13.72
C PHE A 108 18.02 4.66 12.32
N ALA A 109 18.88 4.92 11.34
CA ALA A 109 18.75 4.36 10.00
C ALA A 109 18.84 2.82 10.01
N PHE A 110 19.67 2.24 10.88
CA PHE A 110 19.70 0.79 11.10
C PHE A 110 18.34 0.27 11.59
N TRP A 111 17.78 0.85 12.66
CA TRP A 111 16.49 0.41 13.19
C TRP A 111 15.36 0.54 12.17
N GLU A 112 15.34 1.63 11.40
CA GLU A 112 14.37 1.81 10.33
C GLU A 112 14.52 0.74 9.24
N THR A 113 15.75 0.46 8.81
CA THR A 113 16.05 -0.56 7.81
C THR A 113 15.66 -1.95 8.31
N MET A 114 16.07 -2.31 9.52
CA MET A 114 15.76 -3.57 10.18
C MET A 114 14.24 -3.77 10.29
N LEU A 115 13.50 -2.78 10.79
CA LEU A 115 12.03 -2.88 10.92
C LEU A 115 11.32 -2.99 9.57
N ARG A 116 11.80 -2.29 8.53
CA ARG A 116 11.29 -2.43 7.16
C ARG A 116 11.53 -3.85 6.62
N SER A 117 12.73 -4.40 6.83
CA SER A 117 13.07 -5.78 6.44
C SER A 117 12.24 -6.82 7.19
N MET A 118 12.06 -6.66 8.51
CA MET A 118 11.21 -7.56 9.32
C MET A 118 9.75 -7.51 8.89
N ARG A 119 9.23 -6.31 8.57
CA ARG A 119 7.86 -6.17 8.05
C ARG A 119 7.70 -6.86 6.70
N ALA A 120 8.65 -6.69 5.77
CA ALA A 120 8.62 -7.37 4.48
C ALA A 120 8.67 -8.89 4.63
N LEU A 121 9.54 -9.39 5.52
CA LEU A 121 9.65 -10.81 5.85
C LEU A 121 8.35 -11.36 6.46
N TYR A 122 7.73 -10.64 7.39
CA TYR A 122 6.46 -11.03 8.01
C TYR A 122 5.34 -11.11 6.97
N ILE A 123 5.24 -10.11 6.09
CA ILE A 123 4.27 -10.10 4.99
C ILE A 123 4.51 -11.34 4.12
N TRP A 124 5.74 -11.60 3.68
CA TRP A 124 6.09 -12.79 2.91
C TRP A 124 5.65 -14.09 3.61
N ALA A 125 5.98 -14.27 4.89
CA ALA A 125 5.60 -15.46 5.65
C ALA A 125 4.07 -15.63 5.71
N CYS A 126 3.32 -14.54 5.86
CA CYS A 126 1.86 -14.54 5.84
C CYS A 126 1.26 -15.00 4.50
N HIS A 127 1.99 -14.90 3.39
CA HIS A 127 1.53 -15.30 2.05
C HIS A 127 2.02 -16.67 1.59
N LEU A 128 2.97 -17.30 2.30
CA LEU A 128 3.39 -18.66 1.99
C LEU A 128 2.24 -19.68 2.09
N PRO A 129 2.21 -20.72 1.26
CA PRO A 129 1.28 -21.83 1.46
C PRO A 129 1.64 -22.62 2.73
N VAL A 130 0.85 -23.64 3.06
CA VAL A 130 1.30 -24.65 4.02
C VAL A 130 2.43 -25.46 3.35
N ALA A 131 3.51 -25.71 4.06
CA ALA A 131 4.65 -26.48 3.58
C ALA A 131 4.19 -27.83 3.02
N GLY A 132 4.70 -28.19 1.84
CA GLY A 132 4.31 -29.42 1.13
C GLY A 132 2.99 -29.34 0.36
N THR A 133 2.30 -28.19 0.33
CA THR A 133 1.17 -27.95 -0.58
C THR A 133 1.63 -27.14 -1.79
N GLU A 134 1.15 -27.47 -2.99
CA GLU A 134 1.40 -26.66 -4.19
C GLU A 134 0.93 -25.22 -3.94
N GLN A 135 1.77 -24.25 -4.32
CA GLN A 135 1.38 -22.84 -4.29
C GLN A 135 0.11 -22.68 -5.13
N PRO A 136 -1.02 -22.20 -4.56
CA PRO A 136 -2.14 -21.82 -5.40
C PRO A 136 -1.63 -20.74 -6.36
N ALA A 137 -2.07 -20.80 -7.63
CA ALA A 137 -1.74 -19.85 -8.70
C ALA A 137 -1.99 -18.36 -8.35
N ASN A 138 -2.59 -18.09 -7.19
CA ASN A 138 -2.84 -16.76 -6.64
C ASN A 138 -1.69 -16.19 -5.78
N SER A 139 -0.68 -16.98 -5.39
CA SER A 139 0.47 -16.48 -4.60
C SER A 139 1.45 -15.66 -5.45
N GLU A 140 1.70 -16.06 -6.69
CA GLU A 140 2.51 -15.30 -7.66
C GLU A 140 1.97 -13.87 -7.90
N ASN A 141 0.66 -13.67 -7.73
CA ASN A 141 0.01 -12.38 -7.98
C ASN A 141 0.26 -11.39 -6.83
N ALA A 142 0.36 -11.88 -5.60
CA ALA A 142 0.71 -11.05 -4.44
C ALA A 142 2.17 -10.60 -4.52
N ASP A 143 3.07 -11.51 -4.88
CA ASP A 143 4.50 -11.22 -5.07
C ASP A 143 4.73 -10.12 -6.12
N LEU A 144 3.95 -10.13 -7.20
CA LEU A 144 3.97 -9.08 -8.22
C LEU A 144 3.69 -7.68 -7.64
N ILE A 145 2.67 -7.55 -6.77
CA ILE A 145 2.29 -6.26 -6.19
C ILE A 145 3.35 -5.76 -5.21
N PHE A 146 3.90 -6.65 -4.38
CA PHE A 146 4.95 -6.28 -3.43
C PHE A 146 6.29 -5.99 -4.12
N ALA A 147 6.60 -6.65 -5.23
CA ALA A 147 7.76 -6.32 -6.07
C ALA A 147 7.63 -4.92 -6.69
N ILE A 148 6.45 -4.56 -7.20
CA ILE A 148 6.17 -3.19 -7.69
C ILE A 148 6.32 -2.18 -6.56
N GLN A 149 5.74 -2.47 -5.39
CA GLN A 149 5.81 -1.58 -4.23
C GLN A 149 7.26 -1.33 -3.81
N SER A 150 8.05 -2.39 -3.67
CA SER A 150 9.46 -2.32 -3.28
C SER A 150 10.29 -1.54 -4.31
N HIS A 151 10.06 -1.78 -5.60
CA HIS A 151 10.71 -1.04 -6.68
C HIS A 151 10.43 0.47 -6.59
N LEU A 152 9.16 0.86 -6.42
CA LEU A 152 8.79 2.27 -6.30
C LEU A 152 9.37 2.91 -5.03
N GLN A 153 9.39 2.18 -3.90
CA GLN A 153 9.92 2.68 -2.62
C GLN A 153 11.42 2.92 -2.67
N SER A 154 12.20 1.97 -3.22
CA SER A 154 13.65 2.10 -3.34
C SER A 154 14.10 3.32 -4.15
N ARG A 155 13.22 3.84 -5.02
CA ARG A 155 13.46 5.01 -5.87
C ARG A 155 12.78 6.29 -5.35
N GLY A 156 12.05 6.23 -4.25
CA GLY A 156 11.28 7.36 -3.71
C GLY A 156 10.08 7.78 -4.58
N LEU A 157 9.55 6.89 -5.42
CA LEU A 157 8.56 7.17 -6.47
C LEU A 157 7.12 6.80 -6.09
N GLN A 158 6.77 6.82 -4.81
CA GLN A 158 5.40 6.50 -4.39
C GLN A 158 4.44 7.68 -4.58
N TYR A 159 3.30 7.40 -5.20
CA TYR A 159 2.15 8.29 -5.17
C TYR A 159 1.50 8.23 -3.77
N GLU A 160 1.67 9.28 -2.99
CA GLU A 160 1.02 9.43 -1.68
C GLU A 160 -0.47 9.72 -1.87
N SER A 161 -1.32 8.73 -1.64
CA SER A 161 -2.77 8.96 -1.61
C SER A 161 -3.27 8.99 -0.17
N SER A 162 -3.75 10.15 0.29
CA SER A 162 -4.50 10.32 1.55
C SER A 162 -5.83 9.53 1.57
N ILE A 163 -6.19 8.92 0.43
CA ILE A 163 -7.37 8.10 0.15
C ILE A 163 -7.53 6.93 1.13
N ASP A 164 -6.41 6.41 1.63
CA ASP A 164 -6.39 5.27 2.54
C ASP A 164 -7.13 5.53 3.85
N SER A 165 -7.13 6.79 4.32
CA SER A 165 -7.80 7.17 5.56
C SER A 165 -9.32 7.14 5.44
N ALA A 166 -9.88 7.62 4.31
CA ALA A 166 -11.31 7.64 4.07
C ALA A 166 -11.86 6.22 3.87
N ILE A 167 -11.14 5.37 3.12
CA ILE A 167 -11.50 3.97 2.94
C ILE A 167 -11.52 3.24 4.29
N LYS A 168 -10.46 3.40 5.10
CA LYS A 168 -10.39 2.80 6.44
C LYS A 168 -11.51 3.28 7.36
N ALA A 169 -11.91 4.55 7.26
CA ALA A 169 -13.02 5.08 8.05
C ALA A 169 -14.36 4.45 7.62
N ARG A 170 -14.63 4.32 6.31
CA ARG A 170 -15.84 3.65 5.81
C ARG A 170 -15.90 2.18 6.21
N LEU A 171 -14.78 1.45 6.13
CA LEU A 171 -14.69 0.07 6.60
C LEU A 171 -15.01 -0.09 8.09
N LYS A 172 -14.81 0.97 8.89
CA LYS A 172 -15.19 1.03 10.31
C LYS A 172 -16.65 1.49 10.53
N GLY A 173 -17.44 1.62 9.47
CA GLY A 173 -18.85 1.99 9.53
C GLY A 173 -19.13 3.49 9.39
N LYS A 174 -18.16 4.31 8.99
CA LYS A 174 -18.41 5.74 8.70
C LYS A 174 -19.29 5.89 7.46
N SER A 175 -20.44 6.54 7.61
CA SER A 175 -21.18 7.18 6.52
C SER A 175 -20.78 8.66 6.40
N TYR A 176 -20.93 9.22 5.21
CA TYR A 176 -20.52 10.60 4.91
C TYR A 176 -21.74 11.46 4.65
N CYS A 177 -21.80 12.64 5.28
CA CYS A 177 -22.90 13.58 5.05
C CYS A 177 -22.72 14.35 3.74
N LEU A 178 -23.78 15.02 3.26
CA LEU A 178 -23.74 15.78 1.99
C LEU A 178 -22.60 16.82 1.97
N SER A 179 -22.33 17.49 3.10
CA SER A 179 -21.22 18.44 3.25
C SER A 179 -19.86 17.77 3.01
N GLU A 180 -19.64 16.56 3.54
CA GLU A 180 -18.42 15.79 3.31
C GLU A 180 -18.32 15.26 1.86
N HIS A 181 -19.43 14.97 1.20
CA HIS A 181 -19.44 14.67 -0.23
C HIS A 181 -19.03 15.88 -1.07
N ILE A 182 -19.50 17.09 -0.73
CA ILE A 182 -19.06 18.33 -1.39
C ILE A 182 -17.57 18.57 -1.15
N LYS A 183 -17.08 18.35 0.08
CA LYS A 183 -15.65 18.37 0.38
C LYS A 183 -14.84 17.42 -0.51
N GLY A 184 -15.28 16.16 -0.60
CA GLY A 184 -14.63 15.15 -1.45
C GLY A 184 -14.62 15.55 -2.93
N LEU A 185 -15.69 16.18 -3.42
CA LEU A 185 -15.79 16.69 -4.79
C LEU A 185 -14.83 17.88 -5.01
N VAL A 186 -14.80 18.85 -4.11
CA VAL A 186 -13.90 20.01 -4.20
C VAL A 186 -12.45 19.56 -4.23
N TYR A 187 -12.05 18.62 -3.37
CA TYR A 187 -10.69 18.07 -3.38
C TYR A 187 -10.33 17.41 -4.72
N SER A 188 -11.26 16.65 -5.31
CA SER A 188 -11.11 16.07 -6.64
C SER A 188 -11.05 17.14 -7.76
N LEU A 189 -11.73 18.28 -7.62
CA LEU A 189 -11.59 19.36 -8.59
C LEU A 189 -10.19 19.99 -8.54
N LEU A 190 -9.61 20.13 -7.34
CA LEU A 190 -8.32 20.81 -7.15
C LEU A 190 -7.11 19.99 -7.64
N THR A 191 -7.21 18.67 -7.66
CA THR A 191 -6.20 17.74 -8.20
C THR A 191 -6.15 17.73 -9.73
N ASN A 192 -7.14 18.31 -10.41
CA ASN A 192 -7.16 18.38 -11.87
C ASN A 192 -5.94 19.12 -12.41
N GLN A 193 -4.98 18.40 -12.99
CA GLN A 193 -3.71 18.97 -13.48
C GLN A 193 -2.87 19.65 -12.38
N THR A 194 -3.04 19.20 -11.12
CA THR A 194 -2.26 19.70 -9.97
C THR A 194 -1.79 18.53 -9.13
N SER A 195 -0.51 18.53 -8.74
CA SER A 195 0.01 17.55 -7.79
C SER A 195 -0.64 17.72 -6.41
N TRP A 196 -1.09 16.61 -5.80
CA TRP A 196 -1.68 16.61 -4.47
C TRP A 196 -0.73 17.18 -3.40
N LYS A 197 0.59 17.02 -3.55
CA LYS A 197 1.61 17.60 -2.66
C LYS A 197 1.54 19.14 -2.56
N ARG A 198 0.98 19.80 -3.58
CA ARG A 198 0.74 21.26 -3.57
C ARG A 198 -0.55 21.64 -2.83
N ILE A 199 -1.50 20.72 -2.71
CA ILE A 199 -2.82 20.96 -2.12
C ILE A 199 -2.84 20.59 -0.63
N VAL A 200 -2.21 19.47 -0.26
CA VAL A 200 -2.19 18.93 1.13
C VAL A 200 -1.79 19.95 2.20
N PRO A 201 -0.79 20.83 1.99
CA PRO A 201 -0.41 21.80 3.02
C PRO A 201 -1.49 22.85 3.32
N HIS A 202 -2.45 23.03 2.41
CA HIS A 202 -3.45 24.11 2.46
C HIS A 202 -4.88 23.64 2.73
N LEU A 203 -5.08 22.38 3.15
CA LEU A 203 -6.43 21.81 3.32
C LEU A 203 -7.28 22.62 4.30
N THR A 204 -6.69 23.13 5.38
CA THR A 204 -7.40 23.98 6.35
C THR A 204 -7.82 25.31 5.72
N GLU A 205 -6.95 25.99 4.97
CA GLU A 205 -7.32 27.21 4.26
C GLU A 205 -8.39 26.94 3.21
N ILE A 206 -8.29 25.84 2.45
CA ILE A 206 -9.29 25.43 1.47
C ILE A 206 -10.65 25.22 2.15
N ASP A 207 -10.68 24.45 3.25
CA ASP A 207 -11.90 24.21 4.00
C ASP A 207 -12.54 25.54 4.46
N ASN A 208 -11.73 26.52 4.89
CA ASN A 208 -12.21 27.86 5.24
C ASN A 208 -12.73 28.66 4.04
N VAL A 209 -12.08 28.57 2.88
CA VAL A 209 -12.55 29.19 1.63
C VAL A 209 -13.94 28.70 1.27
N PHE A 210 -14.22 27.42 1.50
CA PHE A 210 -15.53 26.80 1.27
C PHE A 210 -16.44 26.81 2.50
N PHE A 211 -16.18 27.67 3.48
CA PHE A 211 -17.02 27.87 4.67
C PHE A 211 -17.28 26.58 5.46
N GLN A 212 -16.27 25.70 5.56
CA GLN A 212 -16.40 24.37 6.14
C GLN A 212 -17.50 23.55 5.45
N TYR A 213 -17.67 23.78 4.14
CA TYR A 213 -18.65 23.14 3.26
C TYR A 213 -20.10 23.34 3.70
N ASP A 214 -20.40 24.54 4.22
CA ASP A 214 -21.75 25.06 4.40
C ASP A 214 -22.39 25.30 3.02
N ILE A 215 -23.37 24.46 2.69
CA ILE A 215 -23.97 24.37 1.36
C ILE A 215 -24.69 25.67 0.99
N ASP A 216 -25.45 26.24 1.93
CA ASP A 216 -26.23 27.45 1.68
C ASP A 216 -25.32 28.64 1.43
N LYS A 217 -24.24 28.79 2.22
CA LYS A 217 -23.23 29.82 1.98
C LYS A 217 -22.52 29.64 0.66
N ILE A 218 -22.18 28.39 0.29
CA ILE A 218 -21.54 28.14 -1.01
C ILE A 218 -22.44 28.58 -2.16
N LYS A 219 -23.72 28.19 -2.14
CA LYS A 219 -24.68 28.52 -3.20
C LYS A 219 -24.98 30.02 -3.28
N ALA A 220 -24.94 30.74 -2.15
CA ALA A 220 -25.15 32.18 -2.09
C ALA A 220 -23.91 33.00 -2.49
N THR A 221 -22.74 32.37 -2.59
CA THR A 221 -21.46 33.06 -2.86
C THR A 221 -21.10 33.02 -4.34
N SER A 222 -20.59 34.14 -4.85
CA SER A 222 -20.16 34.22 -6.26
C SER A 222 -19.02 33.24 -6.56
N PRO A 223 -19.04 32.51 -7.69
CA PRO A 223 -17.94 31.64 -8.10
C PRO A 223 -16.56 32.30 -8.15
N ALA A 224 -16.51 33.61 -8.46
CA ALA A 224 -15.26 34.37 -8.53
C ALA A 224 -14.55 34.44 -7.17
N TYR A 225 -15.30 34.53 -6.07
CA TYR A 225 -14.73 34.53 -4.72
C TYR A 225 -13.89 33.28 -4.47
N PHE A 226 -14.42 32.10 -4.81
CA PHE A 226 -13.70 30.84 -4.61
C PHE A 226 -12.46 30.75 -5.50
N SER A 227 -12.56 31.14 -6.77
CA SER A 227 -11.39 31.11 -7.64
C SER A 227 -10.29 32.05 -7.18
N ASP A 228 -10.63 33.28 -6.80
CA ASP A 228 -9.66 34.29 -6.37
C ASP A 228 -8.98 33.87 -5.06
N ALA A 229 -9.75 33.34 -4.11
CA ALA A 229 -9.21 32.81 -2.86
C ALA A 229 -8.27 31.61 -3.08
N LEU A 230 -8.64 30.67 -3.97
CA LEU A 230 -7.79 29.54 -4.33
C LEU A 230 -6.50 29.97 -5.05
N PHE A 231 -6.56 31.00 -5.90
CA PHE A 231 -5.36 31.57 -6.51
C PHE A 231 -4.45 32.24 -5.48
N ALA A 232 -5.03 32.96 -4.52
CA ALA A 232 -4.28 33.64 -3.46
C ALA A 232 -3.45 32.67 -2.60
N ILE A 233 -4.00 31.50 -2.29
CA ILE A 233 -3.29 30.44 -1.55
C ILE A 233 -2.49 29.50 -2.46
N LYS A 234 -2.32 29.85 -3.74
CA LYS A 234 -1.58 29.06 -4.75
C LYS A 234 -2.13 27.64 -4.94
N CYS A 235 -3.40 27.39 -4.71
CA CYS A 235 -4.06 26.11 -5.03
C CYS A 235 -4.81 26.14 -6.37
N GLY A 236 -4.99 27.32 -6.98
CA GLY A 236 -5.64 27.47 -8.28
C GLY A 236 -4.75 27.11 -9.49
N ASN A 237 -5.43 26.74 -10.58
CA ASN A 237 -4.85 26.52 -11.91
C ASN A 237 -5.82 27.01 -13.02
N ARG A 238 -5.47 26.78 -14.30
CA ARG A 238 -6.25 27.25 -15.47
C ARG A 238 -7.70 26.74 -15.53
N LYS A 239 -8.05 25.67 -14.81
CA LYS A 239 -9.40 25.09 -14.76
C LYS A 239 -10.22 25.59 -13.57
N THR A 240 -9.59 26.18 -12.55
CA THR A 240 -10.24 26.57 -11.30
C THR A 240 -11.46 27.46 -11.51
N ALA A 241 -11.37 28.52 -12.32
CA ALA A 241 -12.52 29.41 -12.56
C ALA A 241 -13.73 28.65 -13.15
N ALA A 242 -13.50 27.77 -14.12
CA ALA A 242 -14.57 26.97 -14.73
C ALA A 242 -15.14 25.93 -13.74
N GLN A 243 -14.29 25.34 -12.90
CA GLN A 243 -14.70 24.40 -11.85
C GLN A 243 -15.56 25.07 -10.78
N MET A 244 -15.16 26.26 -10.32
CA MET A 244 -15.92 27.03 -9.32
C MET A 244 -17.25 27.52 -9.91
N ALA A 245 -17.27 27.94 -11.18
CA ALA A 245 -18.50 28.30 -11.89
C ALA A 245 -19.48 27.11 -12.04
N ALA A 246 -18.97 25.87 -11.98
CA ALA A 246 -19.77 24.66 -12.05
C ALA A 246 -20.25 24.14 -10.68
N LEU A 247 -19.70 24.65 -9.58
CA LEU A 247 -19.89 24.06 -8.24
C LEU A 247 -21.35 24.07 -7.78
N THR A 248 -22.06 25.19 -7.93
CA THR A 248 -23.48 25.29 -7.57
C THR A 248 -24.33 24.26 -8.32
N TYR A 249 -24.11 24.10 -9.62
CA TYR A 249 -24.81 23.08 -10.41
C TYR A 249 -24.51 21.66 -9.91
N ASN A 250 -23.26 21.38 -9.57
CA ASN A 250 -22.85 20.06 -9.07
C ASN A 250 -23.45 19.76 -7.68
N ILE A 251 -23.56 20.77 -6.81
CA ILE A 251 -24.27 20.66 -5.52
C ILE A 251 -25.75 20.30 -5.75
N GLU A 252 -26.42 20.98 -6.69
CA GLU A 252 -27.82 20.69 -7.03
C GLU A 252 -27.99 19.28 -7.61
N VAL A 253 -27.00 18.75 -8.34
CA VAL A 253 -26.98 17.34 -8.77
C VAL A 253 -26.98 16.42 -7.54
N PHE A 254 -26.12 16.69 -6.54
CA PHE A 254 -26.06 15.89 -5.32
C PHE A 254 -27.34 15.96 -4.48
N GLU A 255 -27.97 17.14 -4.39
CA GLU A 255 -29.28 17.31 -3.75
C GLU A 255 -30.35 16.47 -4.48
N ARG A 256 -30.40 16.50 -5.82
CA ARG A 256 -31.34 15.67 -6.59
C ARG A 256 -31.11 14.18 -6.40
N ILE A 257 -29.85 13.73 -6.36
CA ILE A 257 -29.50 12.35 -6.08
C ILE A 257 -29.97 11.96 -4.68
N SER A 258 -29.68 12.80 -3.67
CA SER A 258 -30.08 12.56 -2.28
C SER A 258 -31.60 12.44 -2.14
N ASN A 259 -32.37 13.25 -2.87
CA ASN A 259 -33.84 13.14 -2.88
C ASN A 259 -34.35 11.81 -3.47
N VAL A 260 -33.58 11.16 -4.34
CA VAL A 260 -33.97 9.88 -4.98
C VAL A 260 -33.49 8.68 -4.17
N TYR A 261 -32.28 8.73 -3.61
CA TYR A 261 -31.63 7.60 -2.94
C TYR A 261 -31.69 7.67 -1.41
N GLY A 262 -32.17 8.79 -0.83
CA GLY A 262 -32.14 9.06 0.61
C GLY A 262 -30.94 9.93 0.99
N SER A 263 -29.77 9.64 0.44
CA SER A 263 -28.55 10.43 0.62
C SER A 263 -27.56 10.25 -0.53
N MET A 264 -26.53 11.11 -0.58
CA MET A 264 -25.38 10.87 -1.47
C MET A 264 -24.59 9.61 -1.10
N ASP A 265 -24.56 9.24 0.19
CA ASP A 265 -23.85 8.06 0.69
C ASP A 265 -24.51 6.77 0.19
N ASP A 266 -25.85 6.72 0.27
CA ASP A 266 -26.66 5.63 -0.26
C ASP A 266 -26.48 5.51 -1.78
N PHE A 267 -26.40 6.64 -2.49
CA PHE A 267 -26.15 6.62 -3.93
C PHE A 267 -24.78 6.02 -4.28
N VAL A 268 -23.68 6.50 -3.68
CA VAL A 268 -22.34 6.02 -4.05
C VAL A 268 -22.07 4.57 -3.64
N THR A 269 -22.92 4.00 -2.78
CA THR A 269 -22.87 2.59 -2.36
C THR A 269 -23.93 1.72 -3.04
N SER A 270 -24.86 2.31 -3.81
CA SER A 270 -25.98 1.59 -4.42
C SER A 270 -25.62 0.66 -5.58
N ALA A 271 -24.43 0.81 -6.17
CA ALA A 271 -23.97 0.04 -7.32
C ALA A 271 -22.43 -0.09 -7.31
N PRO A 272 -21.83 -0.97 -8.13
CA PRO A 272 -20.39 -1.05 -8.28
C PRO A 272 -19.75 0.31 -8.60
N ALA A 273 -18.59 0.59 -8.00
CA ALA A 273 -17.94 1.91 -8.07
C ALA A 273 -17.75 2.46 -9.50
N HIS A 274 -17.40 1.60 -10.46
CA HIS A 274 -17.23 1.98 -11.87
C HIS A 274 -18.53 2.45 -12.54
N GLU A 275 -19.68 1.90 -12.14
CA GLU A 275 -21.00 2.33 -12.63
C GLU A 275 -21.39 3.67 -12.03
N ILE A 276 -21.16 3.87 -10.73
CA ILE A 276 -21.35 5.17 -10.05
C ILE A 276 -20.50 6.25 -10.73
N VAL A 277 -19.24 5.96 -11.03
CA VAL A 277 -18.36 6.86 -11.76
C VAL A 277 -18.93 7.18 -13.15
N ALA A 278 -19.41 6.19 -13.90
CA ALA A 278 -20.02 6.40 -15.20
C ALA A 278 -21.25 7.31 -15.11
N LEU A 279 -22.10 7.14 -14.08
CA LEU A 279 -23.25 8.01 -13.83
C LEU A 279 -22.85 9.45 -13.55
N LEU A 280 -21.73 9.69 -12.86
CA LEU A 280 -21.25 11.04 -12.53
C LEU A 280 -20.47 11.69 -13.68
N ALA A 281 -19.83 10.89 -14.55
CA ALA A 281 -18.90 11.36 -15.57
C ALA A 281 -19.45 11.36 -17.00
N SER A 282 -20.46 10.56 -17.32
CA SER A 282 -20.94 10.41 -18.70
C SER A 282 -21.89 11.54 -19.13
N SER A 283 -21.70 12.09 -20.34
CA SER A 283 -22.56 13.16 -20.87
C SER A 283 -24.02 12.76 -21.10
N VAL A 284 -24.29 11.46 -21.24
CA VAL A 284 -25.66 10.94 -21.39
C VAL A 284 -26.36 10.69 -20.06
N SER A 285 -25.63 10.75 -18.94
CA SER A 285 -26.22 10.56 -17.61
C SER A 285 -26.93 11.81 -17.13
N LYS A 286 -28.13 11.63 -16.56
CA LYS A 286 -28.85 12.70 -15.84
C LYS A 286 -28.12 13.20 -14.58
N TYR A 287 -27.14 12.45 -14.09
CA TYR A 287 -26.31 12.78 -12.92
C TYR A 287 -24.93 13.32 -13.30
N LYS A 288 -24.72 13.68 -14.58
CA LYS A 288 -23.46 14.25 -15.06
C LYS A 288 -23.06 15.48 -14.27
N LEU A 289 -21.90 15.41 -13.62
CA LEU A 289 -21.24 16.56 -13.01
C LEU A 289 -20.47 17.37 -14.06
N ARG A 290 -20.57 18.70 -13.97
CA ARG A 290 -19.82 19.64 -14.81
C ARG A 290 -18.38 19.74 -14.32
N GLN A 291 -17.44 19.83 -15.27
CA GLN A 291 -15.99 19.85 -15.01
C GLN A 291 -15.44 18.60 -14.28
N VAL A 292 -16.19 17.50 -14.23
CA VAL A 292 -15.77 16.23 -13.64
C VAL A 292 -15.77 15.15 -14.72
N GLY A 293 -14.58 14.77 -15.20
CA GLY A 293 -14.40 13.59 -16.05
C GLY A 293 -14.31 12.31 -15.22
N GLU A 294 -14.12 11.17 -15.89
CA GLU A 294 -14.03 9.85 -15.25
C GLU A 294 -12.94 9.80 -14.16
N ALA A 295 -11.75 10.34 -14.43
CA ALA A 295 -10.65 10.38 -13.48
C ALA A 295 -11.02 11.15 -12.19
N LEU A 296 -11.63 12.34 -12.33
CA LEU A 296 -12.04 13.14 -11.19
C LEU A 296 -13.22 12.51 -10.43
N ALA A 297 -14.13 11.84 -11.13
CA ALA A 297 -15.22 11.09 -10.49
C ALA A 297 -14.66 9.95 -9.62
N TRP A 298 -13.64 9.23 -10.09
CA TRP A 298 -12.92 8.23 -9.28
C TRP A 298 -12.27 8.83 -8.04
N GLU A 299 -11.58 9.96 -8.19
CA GLU A 299 -10.97 10.66 -7.05
C GLU A 299 -12.01 11.12 -6.03
N TYR A 300 -13.15 11.63 -6.50
CA TYR A 300 -14.26 12.03 -5.64
C TYR A 300 -14.80 10.86 -4.81
N ILE A 301 -15.16 9.73 -5.44
CA ILE A 301 -15.74 8.61 -4.68
C ILE A 301 -14.74 8.01 -3.68
N ARG A 302 -13.44 8.05 -4.00
CA ARG A 302 -12.35 7.66 -3.09
C ARG A 302 -12.19 8.62 -1.92
N ASN A 303 -12.41 9.93 -2.12
CA ASN A 303 -12.39 10.91 -1.03
C ASN A 303 -13.52 10.70 -0.01
N VAL A 304 -14.60 10.01 -0.40
CA VAL A 304 -15.68 9.55 0.50
C VAL A 304 -15.58 8.06 0.84
N GLY A 305 -14.39 7.48 0.68
CA GLY A 305 -14.05 6.16 1.20
C GLY A 305 -14.57 4.97 0.39
N ILE A 306 -15.02 5.16 -0.85
CA ILE A 306 -15.31 4.04 -1.75
C ILE A 306 -13.99 3.41 -2.20
N ASP A 307 -13.79 2.14 -1.85
CA ASP A 307 -12.67 1.36 -2.35
C ASP A 307 -12.96 0.85 -3.76
N GLY A 308 -12.06 1.13 -4.69
CA GLY A 308 -12.22 0.69 -6.08
C GLY A 308 -11.07 1.12 -6.97
N ALA A 309 -10.83 0.33 -8.01
CA ALA A 309 -9.78 0.55 -8.98
C ALA A 309 -10.30 1.26 -10.22
N LYS A 310 -9.54 2.24 -10.74
CA LYS A 310 -9.88 2.95 -11.97
C LYS A 310 -9.39 2.11 -13.14
N PRO A 311 -10.27 1.48 -13.94
CA PRO A 311 -9.87 0.55 -14.99
C PRO A 311 -9.39 1.29 -16.25
N ASP A 312 -8.40 2.17 -16.10
CA ASP A 312 -7.85 2.97 -17.19
C ASP A 312 -6.93 2.16 -18.11
N LEU A 313 -6.38 2.83 -19.12
CA LEU A 313 -5.51 2.18 -20.08
C LEU A 313 -4.23 1.60 -19.45
N HIS A 314 -3.72 2.17 -18.35
CA HIS A 314 -2.53 1.62 -17.68
C HIS A 314 -2.85 0.24 -17.11
N LEU A 315 -3.91 0.13 -16.29
CA LEU A 315 -4.31 -1.15 -15.70
C LEU A 315 -4.75 -2.15 -16.77
N ARG A 316 -5.54 -1.71 -17.76
CA ARG A 316 -6.04 -2.60 -18.82
C ARG A 316 -4.92 -3.16 -19.70
N ARG A 317 -3.88 -2.37 -20.00
CA ARG A 317 -2.68 -2.91 -20.67
C ARG A 317 -1.89 -3.81 -19.73
N PHE A 318 -1.71 -3.40 -18.47
CA PHE A 318 -0.94 -4.15 -17.47
C PHE A 318 -1.46 -5.58 -17.32
N PHE A 319 -2.77 -5.76 -17.15
CA PHE A 319 -3.41 -7.07 -17.04
C PHE A 319 -3.68 -7.77 -18.39
N GLY A 320 -3.36 -7.11 -19.51
CA GLY A 320 -3.58 -7.64 -20.85
C GLY A 320 -2.74 -8.90 -21.13
N LYS A 321 -3.17 -9.65 -22.15
CA LYS A 321 -2.59 -10.93 -22.57
C LYS A 321 -1.07 -10.88 -22.76
N SER A 322 -0.57 -9.81 -23.39
CA SER A 322 0.86 -9.65 -23.71
C SER A 322 1.75 -9.27 -22.52
N ARG A 323 1.17 -8.98 -21.36
CA ARG A 323 1.91 -8.54 -20.16
C ARG A 323 1.73 -9.53 -19.02
N ILE A 324 0.94 -9.22 -17.99
CA ILE A 324 0.75 -10.14 -16.86
C ILE A 324 -0.16 -11.32 -17.25
N GLY A 325 -0.89 -11.23 -18.37
CA GLY A 325 -1.62 -12.39 -18.90
C GLY A 325 -2.83 -12.80 -18.08
N LYS A 326 -3.40 -11.89 -17.28
CA LYS A 326 -4.64 -12.14 -16.52
C LYS A 326 -5.91 -12.00 -17.35
N SER A 327 -5.79 -11.43 -18.54
CA SER A 327 -6.83 -11.43 -19.57
C SER A 327 -6.37 -12.17 -20.81
N ASN A 328 -7.31 -12.83 -21.49
CA ASN A 328 -7.10 -13.36 -22.84
C ASN A 328 -7.15 -12.27 -23.93
N ARG A 329 -7.42 -11.02 -23.55
CA ARG A 329 -7.52 -9.85 -24.44
C ARG A 329 -6.36 -8.90 -24.20
N ASP A 330 -6.09 -8.08 -25.20
CA ASP A 330 -5.09 -7.03 -25.09
C ASP A 330 -5.59 -5.74 -25.78
N PRO A 331 -5.98 -4.70 -25.02
CA PRO A 331 -5.96 -4.62 -23.56
C PRO A 331 -7.12 -5.40 -22.89
N ALA A 332 -6.98 -5.69 -21.60
CA ALA A 332 -8.04 -6.31 -20.78
C ALA A 332 -9.32 -5.46 -20.75
N THR A 333 -10.47 -6.08 -20.46
CA THR A 333 -11.75 -5.39 -20.23
C THR A 333 -11.81 -4.72 -18.87
N VAL A 334 -12.75 -3.79 -18.70
CA VAL A 334 -13.04 -3.16 -17.41
C VAL A 334 -13.35 -4.21 -16.35
N GLN A 335 -14.18 -5.19 -16.67
CA GLN A 335 -14.62 -6.24 -15.76
C GLN A 335 -13.47 -7.15 -15.35
N GLU A 336 -12.61 -7.54 -16.29
CA GLU A 336 -11.40 -8.33 -15.99
C GLU A 336 -10.44 -7.56 -15.09
N VAL A 337 -10.23 -6.27 -15.33
CA VAL A 337 -9.38 -5.44 -14.45
C VAL A 337 -9.95 -5.35 -13.03
N ILE A 338 -11.25 -5.09 -12.90
CA ILE A 338 -11.89 -4.98 -11.58
C ILE A 338 -11.79 -6.30 -10.83
N ALA A 339 -12.09 -7.43 -11.49
CA ALA A 339 -12.03 -8.75 -10.88
C ALA A 339 -10.60 -9.10 -10.44
N GLU A 340 -9.59 -8.80 -11.26
CA GLU A 340 -8.20 -9.06 -10.92
C GLU A 340 -7.72 -8.18 -9.76
N VAL A 341 -8.05 -6.89 -9.75
CA VAL A 341 -7.69 -6.01 -8.63
C VAL A 341 -8.42 -6.40 -7.34
N GLU A 342 -9.66 -6.86 -7.42
CA GLU A 342 -10.38 -7.39 -6.25
C GLU A 342 -9.73 -8.67 -5.71
N SER A 343 -9.30 -9.56 -6.60
CA SER A 343 -8.53 -10.77 -6.24
C SER A 343 -7.20 -10.40 -5.56
N LEU A 344 -6.48 -9.44 -6.11
CA LEU A 344 -5.25 -8.90 -5.54
C LEU A 344 -5.49 -8.25 -4.18
N ALA A 345 -6.59 -7.51 -4.00
CA ALA A 345 -6.93 -6.88 -2.73
C ALA A 345 -7.16 -7.93 -1.63
N LYS A 346 -7.92 -8.98 -1.96
CA LYS A 346 -8.19 -10.11 -1.04
C LYS A 346 -6.91 -10.86 -0.66
N THR A 347 -6.01 -11.08 -1.61
CA THR A 347 -4.78 -11.85 -1.39
C THR A 347 -3.71 -11.05 -0.66
N THR A 348 -3.53 -9.76 -0.99
CA THR A 348 -2.49 -8.89 -0.40
C THR A 348 -2.92 -8.17 0.88
N GLY A 349 -4.23 -8.08 1.14
CA GLY A 349 -4.78 -7.25 2.21
C GLY A 349 -4.73 -5.74 1.95
N LEU A 350 -4.28 -5.31 0.76
CA LEU A 350 -4.29 -3.91 0.33
C LEU A 350 -5.68 -3.50 -0.19
N SER A 351 -5.99 -2.21 -0.11
CA SER A 351 -7.19 -1.67 -0.76
C SER A 351 -7.07 -1.74 -2.29
N MET A 352 -8.19 -1.87 -2.98
CA MET A 352 -8.22 -1.80 -4.45
C MET A 352 -7.64 -0.49 -4.96
N ALA A 353 -7.92 0.62 -4.26
CA ALA A 353 -7.34 1.93 -4.55
C ALA A 353 -5.80 1.95 -4.39
N THR A 354 -5.24 1.23 -3.40
CA THR A 354 -3.78 1.10 -3.25
C THR A 354 -3.17 0.31 -4.39
N ILE A 355 -3.77 -0.82 -4.76
CA ILE A 355 -3.30 -1.64 -5.87
C ILE A 355 -3.34 -0.87 -7.19
N ASP A 356 -4.44 -0.16 -7.45
CA ASP A 356 -4.56 0.76 -8.58
C ASP A 356 -3.44 1.80 -8.60
N ASN A 357 -3.21 2.49 -7.48
CA ASN A 357 -2.15 3.50 -7.38
C ASN A 357 -0.75 2.91 -7.60
N LEU A 358 -0.47 1.72 -7.08
CA LEU A 358 0.82 1.04 -7.28
C LEU A 358 1.05 0.70 -8.75
N ILE A 359 0.08 0.05 -9.38
CA ILE A 359 0.17 -0.33 -10.80
C ILE A 359 0.25 0.91 -11.68
N TRP A 360 -0.60 1.91 -11.42
CA TRP A 360 -0.59 3.17 -12.16
C TRP A 360 0.76 3.88 -12.04
N SER A 361 1.29 4.04 -10.82
CA SER A 361 2.59 4.68 -10.57
C SER A 361 3.73 3.94 -11.26
N TYR A 362 3.67 2.61 -11.29
CA TYR A 362 4.65 1.78 -12.00
C TYR A 362 4.61 1.96 -13.52
N CYS A 363 3.43 2.26 -14.07
CA CYS A 363 3.20 2.38 -15.51
C CYS A 363 3.28 3.81 -16.05
N ALA A 364 3.14 4.84 -15.21
CA ALA A 364 2.97 6.22 -15.64
C ALA A 364 4.33 6.93 -15.86
N ASP A 365 4.37 7.79 -16.89
CA ASP A 365 5.53 8.60 -17.24
C ASP A 365 5.81 9.64 -16.13
N GLY A 366 7.09 9.86 -15.81
CA GLY A 366 7.49 10.74 -14.70
C GLY A 366 7.23 10.18 -13.30
N TYR A 367 6.76 8.93 -13.20
CA TYR A 367 6.70 8.15 -11.97
C TYR A 367 7.67 6.98 -12.09
N GLY A 368 7.19 5.73 -12.02
CA GLY A 368 8.01 4.54 -12.23
C GLY A 368 8.49 4.42 -13.67
N GLU A 369 7.65 4.80 -14.64
CA GLU A 369 7.93 4.76 -16.08
C GLU A 369 8.48 3.40 -16.55
N ILE A 370 8.01 2.30 -15.96
CA ILE A 370 8.50 0.95 -16.31
C ILE A 370 7.58 0.28 -17.32
N CYS A 371 6.30 0.12 -16.99
CA CYS A 371 5.35 -0.63 -17.80
C CYS A 371 4.48 0.29 -18.70
N THR A 372 5.13 1.26 -19.34
CA THR A 372 4.49 2.26 -20.22
C THR A 372 3.98 1.62 -21.53
N ALA A 373 3.56 2.43 -22.52
CA ALA A 373 3.19 1.89 -23.84
C ALA A 373 4.39 1.20 -24.51
N THR A 374 5.59 1.75 -24.28
CA THR A 374 6.89 1.23 -24.72
C THR A 374 7.71 0.87 -23.47
N PRO A 375 7.52 -0.33 -22.89
CA PRO A 375 8.01 -0.63 -21.56
C PRO A 375 9.54 -0.80 -21.50
N HIS A 376 10.12 -0.42 -20.36
CA HIS A 376 11.53 -0.60 -20.04
C HIS A 376 11.76 -1.97 -19.39
N CYS A 377 11.58 -3.06 -20.16
CA CYS A 377 11.61 -4.43 -19.64
C CYS A 377 12.94 -4.82 -18.96
N THR A 378 14.06 -4.20 -19.33
CA THR A 378 15.38 -4.44 -18.74
C THR A 378 15.48 -3.99 -17.28
N GLU A 379 14.67 -3.00 -16.88
CA GLU A 379 14.63 -2.42 -15.53
C GLU A 379 13.39 -2.90 -14.75
N CYS A 380 12.62 -3.82 -15.34
CA CYS A 380 11.34 -4.26 -14.83
C CYS A 380 11.50 -5.28 -13.70
N ALA A 381 11.21 -4.84 -12.46
CA ALA A 381 11.20 -5.68 -11.26
C ALA A 381 10.31 -6.92 -11.35
N ILE A 382 9.33 -6.94 -12.24
CA ILE A 382 8.39 -8.07 -12.42
C ILE A 382 8.62 -8.81 -13.75
N ARG A 383 9.77 -8.62 -14.41
CA ARG A 383 10.06 -9.24 -15.72
C ARG A 383 9.88 -10.75 -15.71
N ALA A 384 10.35 -11.43 -14.66
CA ALA A 384 10.24 -12.87 -14.53
C ALA A 384 8.78 -13.37 -14.48
N LEU A 385 7.83 -12.52 -14.07
CA LEU A 385 6.41 -12.81 -13.93
C LEU A 385 5.57 -12.34 -15.14
N CYS A 386 6.22 -11.83 -16.20
CA CYS A 386 5.56 -11.22 -17.35
C CYS A 386 5.66 -12.12 -18.60
N ASN A 387 4.61 -12.11 -19.43
CA ASN A 387 4.53 -12.87 -20.68
C ASN A 387 5.26 -12.21 -21.86
N ARG A 388 5.66 -10.94 -21.75
CA ARG A 388 6.15 -10.16 -22.91
C ARG A 388 7.46 -10.71 -23.51
N ASP A 389 8.25 -11.42 -22.71
CA ASP A 389 9.54 -12.00 -23.09
C ASP A 389 9.57 -13.54 -22.92
N ARG A 390 8.40 -14.20 -22.82
CA ARG A 390 8.27 -15.66 -22.72
C ARG A 390 7.91 -16.31 -24.06
#